data_AF-A0A1I7ZUD1-F1
#
_entry.id   AF-A0A1I7ZUD1-F1
#
_cell.length_a   1.000
_cell.length_b   1.000
_cell.length_c   1.000
_cell.angle_alpha   90.00
_cell.angle_beta   90.00
_cell.angle_gamma   90.00
#
_symmetry.space_group_name_H-M   'P 1'
#
loop_
_entity.id
_entity.type
_entity.pdbx_description
1 polymer ?
#
loop_
_entity_poly.entity_id
_entity_poly.type
_entity_poly.pdbx_seq_one_letter_code
_entity_poly.pdbx_strand_id
1 'polypeptide(L)'
;MWPERRGRSCPKPVIAAIHGHCLGAGVDLIAACDIRWASKEAIFSIKEVDIGLSADVGSINRLPKSCGNNSWVRELAFSARNFGAQEALQNGLLSRVFESPEECLQASLKLASELSKKSPVAVQGTKVNLNYSRDHTVKESLEYIALWNQSQLFTEDIPKSVMAAVTKSQPPMYAKL
;
A
#
# COMPACT_ATOMS: atom_id res chain seq x y z
N MET A 1 14.94 16.56 8.42
CA MET A 1 15.10 15.09 8.44
C MET A 1 13.74 14.43 8.73
N TRP A 2 12.75 14.75 7.87
CA TRP A 2 11.36 14.30 7.93
C TRP A 2 11.19 13.05 7.03
N PRO A 3 10.06 12.32 7.07
CA PRO A 3 10.00 10.88 7.27
C PRO A 3 9.89 10.07 5.97
N GLU A 4 10.95 9.38 5.58
CA GLU A 4 10.88 8.29 4.58
C GLU A 4 10.03 7.09 5.08
N ARG A 5 9.62 7.11 6.35
CA ARG A 5 9.22 5.93 7.13
C ARG A 5 7.73 5.83 7.48
N ARG A 6 6.91 6.88 7.56
CA ARG A 6 5.65 6.77 8.32
C ARG A 6 4.57 5.83 7.73
N GLY A 7 4.41 5.74 6.41
CA GLY A 7 3.51 4.74 5.80
C GLY A 7 4.12 3.32 5.71
N ARG A 8 5.38 3.25 5.28
CA ARG A 8 6.12 1.99 5.04
C ARG A 8 6.61 1.30 6.32
N SER A 9 6.90 2.08 7.36
CA SER A 9 7.30 1.62 8.69
C SER A 9 6.15 1.47 9.67
N CYS A 10 4.91 1.85 9.29
CA CYS A 10 3.74 1.37 10.00
C CYS A 10 3.75 -0.16 9.89
N PRO A 11 3.79 -0.91 11.01
CA PRO A 11 3.83 -2.36 10.94
C PRO A 11 2.54 -2.92 10.31
N LYS A 12 1.43 -2.18 10.43
CA LYS A 12 0.11 -2.59 9.93
C LYS A 12 -0.08 -2.19 8.47
N PRO A 13 -0.88 -2.94 7.68
CA PRO A 13 -1.30 -2.53 6.36
C PRO A 13 -2.06 -1.20 6.40
N VAL A 14 -1.75 -0.31 5.46
CA VAL A 14 -2.36 1.02 5.32
C VAL A 14 -3.12 1.07 4.01
N ILE A 15 -4.43 1.30 4.11
CA ILE A 15 -5.34 1.45 2.97
C ILE A 15 -5.68 2.94 2.82
N ALA A 16 -5.40 3.50 1.66
CA ALA A 16 -5.87 4.82 1.26
C ALA A 16 -7.20 4.68 0.50
N ALA A 17 -8.27 5.20 1.08
CA ALA A 17 -9.56 5.38 0.44
C ALA A 17 -9.67 6.85 -0.02
N ILE A 18 -9.64 7.08 -1.32
CA ILE A 18 -9.43 8.42 -1.89
C ILE A 18 -10.72 8.90 -2.56
N HIS A 19 -11.16 10.11 -2.23
CA HIS A 19 -12.29 10.75 -2.88
C HIS A 19 -12.03 12.26 -3.05
N GLY A 20 -12.59 12.86 -4.09
CA GLY A 20 -12.35 14.27 -4.42
C GLY A 20 -10.90 14.54 -4.83
N HIS A 21 -10.33 15.65 -4.35
CA HIS A 21 -9.02 16.12 -4.78
C HIS A 21 -7.88 15.57 -3.91
N CYS A 22 -6.91 14.90 -4.54
CA CYS A 22 -5.70 14.39 -3.93
C CYS A 22 -4.49 15.04 -4.64
N LEU A 23 -4.04 16.20 -4.14
CA LEU A 23 -3.08 17.06 -4.84
C LEU A 23 -1.79 17.23 -4.03
N GLY A 24 -0.66 17.32 -4.72
CA GLY A 24 0.68 17.53 -4.15
C GLY A 24 1.00 16.53 -3.04
N ALA A 25 1.19 17.03 -1.81
CA ALA A 25 1.43 16.22 -0.62
C ALA A 25 0.38 15.12 -0.38
N GLY A 26 -0.85 15.27 -0.89
CA GLY A 26 -1.85 14.20 -0.90
C GLY A 26 -1.41 13.00 -1.73
N VAL A 27 -0.85 13.24 -2.92
CA VAL A 27 -0.28 12.18 -3.78
C VAL A 27 0.94 11.56 -3.11
N ASP A 28 1.79 12.36 -2.47
CA ASP A 28 2.94 11.85 -1.72
C ASP A 28 2.51 10.90 -0.58
N LEU A 29 1.44 11.27 0.14
CA LEU A 29 0.89 10.48 1.22
C LEU A 29 0.40 9.12 0.73
N ILE A 30 -0.44 9.11 -0.32
CA ILE A 30 -0.99 7.84 -0.84
C ILE A 30 0.10 6.97 -1.47
N ALA A 31 1.16 7.56 -2.04
CA ALA A 31 2.29 6.84 -2.58
C ALA A 31 3.05 6.04 -1.50
N ALA A 32 2.91 6.42 -0.22
CA ALA A 32 3.46 5.69 0.91
C ALA A 32 2.51 4.61 1.50
N CYS A 33 1.25 4.55 1.06
CA CYS A 33 0.27 3.54 1.48
C CYS A 33 0.47 2.21 0.74
N ASP A 34 0.07 1.11 1.37
CA ASP A 34 0.21 -0.24 0.82
C ASP A 34 -0.86 -0.53 -0.25
N ILE A 35 -2.09 -0.06 0.01
CA ILE A 35 -3.25 -0.26 -0.87
C ILE A 35 -3.87 1.10 -1.16
N ARG A 36 -4.13 1.39 -2.44
CA ARG A 36 -4.79 2.62 -2.88
C ARG A 36 -6.02 2.31 -3.70
N TRP A 37 -7.16 2.81 -3.25
CA TRP A 37 -8.46 2.76 -3.90
C TRP A 37 -9.05 4.16 -3.98
N ALA A 38 -9.87 4.43 -4.99
CA ALA A 38 -10.51 5.74 -5.12
C ALA A 38 -11.95 5.66 -5.62
N SER A 39 -12.74 6.71 -5.38
CA SER A 39 -13.99 6.93 -6.12
C SER A 39 -13.70 7.39 -7.55
N LYS A 40 -14.63 7.14 -8.47
CA LYS A 40 -14.47 7.47 -9.91
C LYS A 40 -14.23 8.96 -10.18
N GLU A 41 -14.73 9.82 -9.31
CA GLU A 41 -14.61 11.28 -9.41
C GLU A 41 -13.33 11.83 -8.76
N ALA A 42 -12.47 10.95 -8.22
CA ALA A 42 -11.22 11.39 -7.62
C ALA A 42 -10.29 12.00 -8.68
N ILE A 43 -9.69 13.14 -8.32
CA ILE A 43 -8.76 13.90 -9.15
C ILE A 43 -7.42 13.98 -8.42
N PHE A 44 -6.35 13.76 -9.18
CA PHE A 44 -4.98 13.72 -8.68
C PHE A 44 -4.10 14.72 -9.41
N SER A 45 -3.05 15.21 -8.74
CA SER A 45 -1.98 16.01 -9.38
C SER A 45 -0.72 16.01 -8.51
N ILE A 46 0.45 15.85 -9.13
CA ILE A 46 1.75 16.13 -8.51
C ILE A 46 2.00 17.63 -8.72
N LYS A 47 1.56 18.45 -7.76
CA LYS A 47 1.31 19.89 -7.94
C LYS A 47 2.53 20.76 -7.63
N GLU A 48 3.60 20.19 -7.09
CA GLU A 48 4.73 20.90 -6.50
C GLU A 48 5.44 21.83 -7.50
N VAL A 49 5.56 21.43 -8.77
CA VAL A 49 6.25 22.25 -9.78
C VAL A 49 5.52 23.57 -10.08
N ASP A 50 4.20 23.63 -9.93
CA ASP A 50 3.42 24.86 -10.13
C ASP A 50 3.65 25.89 -9.02
N ILE A 51 4.21 25.48 -7.88
CA ILE A 51 4.63 26.39 -6.80
C ILE A 51 6.15 26.55 -6.74
N GLY A 52 6.86 26.13 -7.80
CA GLY A 52 8.32 26.24 -7.90
C GLY A 52 9.08 25.27 -6.99
N LEU A 53 8.45 24.16 -6.58
CA LEU A 53 9.05 23.16 -5.70
C LEU A 53 9.21 21.83 -6.45
N SER A 54 10.34 21.15 -6.24
CA SER A 54 10.46 19.74 -6.66
C SER A 54 9.67 18.87 -5.68
N ALA A 55 8.85 17.94 -6.18
CA ALA A 55 8.19 16.96 -5.33
C ALA A 55 9.22 16.15 -4.53
N ASP A 56 9.15 16.25 -3.19
CA ASP A 56 10.22 15.83 -2.29
C ASP A 56 9.75 14.89 -1.14
N VAL A 57 8.45 14.81 -0.86
CA VAL A 57 7.89 13.95 0.22
C VAL A 57 7.81 12.46 -0.20
N GLY A 58 7.95 12.20 -1.50
CA GLY A 58 8.46 10.93 -2.01
C GLY A 58 7.60 10.22 -3.05
N SER A 59 6.61 10.90 -3.66
CA SER A 59 5.96 10.46 -4.90
C SER A 59 6.99 10.12 -5.97
N ILE A 60 8.01 10.97 -6.20
CA ILE A 60 9.06 10.76 -7.20
C ILE A 60 9.92 9.50 -6.91
N ASN A 61 10.05 9.10 -5.65
CA ASN A 61 10.82 7.91 -5.27
C ASN A 61 9.99 6.62 -5.29
N ARG A 62 8.67 6.73 -5.10
CA ARG A 62 7.77 5.57 -4.90
C ARG A 62 6.97 5.25 -6.16
N LEU A 63 6.42 6.26 -6.83
CA LEU A 63 5.56 6.07 -8.00
C LEU A 63 6.25 5.38 -9.16
N PRO A 64 7.53 5.67 -9.51
CA PRO A 64 8.21 4.93 -10.58
C PRO A 64 8.36 3.42 -10.30
N LYS A 65 8.32 3.01 -9.03
CA LYS A 65 8.43 1.59 -8.63
C LYS A 65 7.07 0.91 -8.52
N SER A 66 6.00 1.66 -8.24
CA SER A 66 4.65 1.10 -8.11
C SER A 66 3.83 1.19 -9.40
N CYS A 67 4.07 2.22 -10.22
CA CYS A 67 3.37 2.43 -11.49
C CYS A 67 4.14 1.74 -12.62
N GLY A 68 3.42 1.15 -13.57
CA GLY A 68 4.02 0.39 -14.68
C GLY A 68 4.61 1.26 -15.79
N ASN A 69 4.47 2.59 -15.71
CA ASN A 69 4.84 3.51 -16.77
C ASN A 69 5.63 4.72 -16.21
N ASN A 70 6.95 4.64 -16.29
CA ASN A 70 7.84 5.72 -15.81
C ASN A 70 7.71 7.01 -16.64
N SER A 71 7.38 6.91 -17.94
CA SER A 71 7.16 8.09 -18.79
C SER A 71 5.94 8.88 -18.30
N TRP A 72 4.86 8.17 -17.97
CA TRP A 72 3.64 8.78 -17.42
C TRP A 72 3.90 9.48 -16.07
N VAL A 73 4.66 8.85 -15.17
CA VAL A 73 5.02 9.49 -13.88
C VAL A 73 5.80 10.80 -14.11
N ARG A 74 6.74 10.82 -15.07
CA ARG A 74 7.51 12.03 -15.42
C ARG A 74 6.62 13.11 -16.03
N GLU A 75 5.72 12.73 -16.94
CA GLU A 75 4.75 13.66 -17.54
C GLU A 75 3.92 14.37 -16.45
N LEU A 76 3.36 13.62 -15.51
CA LEU A 76 2.57 14.18 -14.42
C LEU A 76 3.40 15.07 -13.49
N ALA A 77 4.62 14.64 -13.13
CA ALA A 77 5.50 15.40 -12.26
C ALA A 77 5.98 16.72 -12.88
N PHE A 78 6.18 16.78 -14.19
CA PHE A 78 6.66 17.97 -14.88
C PHE A 78 5.52 18.92 -15.30
N SER A 79 4.35 18.38 -15.63
CA SER A 79 3.22 19.18 -16.10
C SER A 79 2.29 19.65 -14.98
N ALA A 80 2.35 19.02 -13.80
CA ALA A 80 1.38 19.22 -12.71
C ALA A 80 -0.10 19.07 -13.12
N ARG A 81 -0.39 18.46 -14.28
CA ARG A 81 -1.75 18.34 -14.78
C ARG A 81 -2.60 17.49 -13.85
N ASN A 82 -3.90 17.79 -13.85
CA ASN A 82 -4.87 16.92 -13.21
C ASN A 82 -5.02 15.62 -14.02
N PHE A 83 -5.24 14.52 -13.30
CA PHE A 83 -5.61 13.23 -13.87
C PHE A 83 -6.68 12.54 -13.04
N GLY A 84 -7.51 11.73 -13.68
CA GLY A 84 -8.66 11.08 -13.06
C GLY A 84 -8.37 9.67 -12.52
N ALA A 85 -9.31 9.14 -11.73
CA ALA A 85 -9.21 7.80 -11.15
C ALA A 85 -9.01 6.68 -12.18
N GLN A 86 -9.66 6.76 -13.34
CA GLN A 86 -9.52 5.72 -14.36
C GLN A 86 -8.13 5.69 -15.02
N GLU A 87 -7.56 6.86 -15.29
CA GLU A 87 -6.18 6.99 -15.77
C GLU A 87 -5.20 6.47 -14.71
N ALA A 88 -5.43 6.81 -13.45
CA ALA A 88 -4.63 6.34 -12.32
C ALA A 88 -4.68 4.81 -12.16
N LEU A 89 -5.84 4.19 -12.38
CA LEU A 89 -6.01 2.73 -12.37
C LEU A 89 -5.22 2.08 -13.51
N GLN A 90 -5.35 2.61 -14.74
CA GLN A 90 -4.68 2.08 -15.92
C GLN A 90 -3.16 2.10 -15.81
N ASN A 91 -2.60 3.09 -15.12
CA ASN A 91 -1.15 3.24 -14.94
C ASN A 91 -0.60 2.57 -13.66
N GLY A 92 -1.44 1.91 -12.88
CA GLY A 92 -1.04 1.16 -11.68
C GLY A 92 -0.88 2.00 -10.40
N LEU A 93 -1.32 3.27 -10.41
CA LEU A 93 -1.40 4.05 -9.18
C LEU A 93 -2.49 3.50 -8.26
N LEU A 94 -3.66 3.18 -8.81
CA LEU A 94 -4.77 2.58 -8.07
C LEU A 94 -4.88 1.08 -8.37
N SER A 95 -5.39 0.32 -7.40
CA SER A 95 -5.70 -1.10 -7.61
C SER A 95 -7.19 -1.36 -7.84
N ARG A 96 -8.07 -0.42 -7.43
CA ARG A 96 -9.53 -0.44 -7.67
C ARG A 96 -10.07 0.99 -7.70
N VAL A 97 -11.17 1.15 -8.44
CA VAL A 97 -11.99 2.37 -8.49
C VAL A 97 -13.44 1.98 -8.19
N PHE A 98 -14.14 2.82 -7.43
CA PHE A 98 -15.53 2.61 -6.99
C PHE A 98 -16.44 3.72 -7.52
N GLU A 99 -17.75 3.44 -7.61
CA GLU A 99 -18.69 4.38 -8.22
C GLU A 99 -18.95 5.62 -7.35
N SER A 100 -18.87 5.47 -6.03
CA SER A 100 -19.05 6.59 -5.09
C SER A 100 -18.00 6.62 -3.97
N PRO A 101 -17.81 7.78 -3.31
CA PRO A 101 -16.98 7.90 -2.10
C PRO A 101 -17.42 6.94 -0.99
N GLU A 102 -18.73 6.79 -0.77
CA GLU A 102 -19.29 5.92 0.26
C GLU A 102 -18.96 4.45 -0.02
N GLU A 103 -19.12 4.00 -1.27
CA GLU A 103 -18.77 2.64 -1.68
C GLU A 103 -17.27 2.37 -1.46
N CYS A 104 -16.42 3.32 -1.87
CA CYS A 104 -14.98 3.24 -1.66
C CYS A 104 -14.63 3.10 -0.17
N LEU A 105 -15.25 3.90 0.69
CA LEU A 105 -15.03 3.86 2.13
C LEU A 105 -15.50 2.54 2.74
N GLN A 106 -16.71 2.09 2.42
CA GLN A 106 -17.26 0.84 2.94
C GLN A 106 -16.43 -0.37 2.51
N ALA A 107 -16.01 -0.42 1.25
CA ALA A 107 -15.13 -1.46 0.75
C ALA A 107 -13.79 -1.46 1.48
N SER A 108 -13.21 -0.28 1.71
CA SER A 108 -11.92 -0.13 2.41
C SER A 108 -12.00 -0.61 3.86
N LEU A 109 -13.07 -0.24 4.58
CA LEU A 109 -13.32 -0.70 5.95
C LEU A 109 -13.59 -2.20 6.01
N LYS A 110 -14.31 -2.75 5.03
CA LYS A 110 -14.52 -4.19 4.90
C LYS A 110 -13.19 -4.93 4.74
N LEU A 111 -12.33 -4.46 3.84
CA LEU A 111 -10.98 -5.05 3.67
C LEU A 111 -10.17 -4.93 4.96
N ALA A 112 -10.17 -3.78 5.63
CA ALA A 112 -9.48 -3.59 6.90
C ALA A 112 -9.96 -4.61 7.97
N SER A 113 -11.28 -4.83 8.06
CA SER A 113 -11.87 -5.84 8.94
C SER A 113 -11.43 -7.25 8.57
N GLU A 114 -11.40 -7.60 7.29
CA GLU A 114 -10.92 -8.90 6.81
C GLU A 114 -9.43 -9.12 7.12
N LEU A 115 -8.59 -8.09 6.94
CA LEU A 115 -7.16 -8.12 7.26
C LEU A 115 -6.93 -8.26 8.78
N SER A 116 -7.75 -7.64 9.61
CA SER A 116 -7.64 -7.73 11.08
C SER A 116 -7.91 -9.13 11.64
N LYS A 117 -8.55 -10.01 10.85
CA LYS A 117 -8.83 -11.41 11.21
C LYS A 117 -7.69 -12.36 10.82
N LYS A 118 -6.63 -11.85 10.18
CA LYS A 118 -5.47 -12.65 9.77
C LYS A 118 -4.41 -12.63 10.87
N SER A 119 -3.47 -13.57 10.81
CA SER A 119 -2.30 -13.57 11.68
C SER A 119 -1.56 -12.23 11.54
N PRO A 120 -1.45 -11.41 12.61
CA PRO A 120 -0.73 -10.15 12.55
C PRO A 120 0.76 -10.40 12.28
N VAL A 121 1.33 -11.49 12.81
CA VAL A 121 2.70 -11.91 12.49
C VAL A 121 2.88 -12.10 10.98
N ALA A 122 2.00 -12.88 10.35
CA ALA A 122 2.08 -13.16 8.93
C ALA A 122 1.83 -11.90 8.08
N VAL A 123 0.87 -11.07 8.45
CA VAL A 123 0.53 -9.83 7.72
C VAL A 123 1.69 -8.82 7.80
N GLN A 124 2.22 -8.56 9.00
CA GLN A 124 3.35 -7.65 9.19
C GLN A 124 4.60 -8.19 8.49
N GLY A 125 4.89 -9.47 8.65
CA GLY A 125 5.99 -10.14 7.95
C GLY A 125 5.87 -10.03 6.43
N THR A 126 4.67 -10.25 5.88
CA THR A 126 4.42 -10.09 4.44
C THR A 126 4.70 -8.66 3.99
N LYS A 127 4.24 -7.64 4.73
CA LYS A 127 4.52 -6.24 4.43
C LYS A 127 6.02 -5.94 4.44
N VAL A 128 6.75 -6.41 5.44
CA VAL A 128 8.20 -6.22 5.53
C VAL A 128 8.91 -6.84 4.32
N ASN A 129 8.55 -8.07 3.97
CA ASN A 129 9.14 -8.78 2.85
C ASN A 129 8.80 -8.17 1.48
N LEU A 130 7.56 -7.73 1.25
CA LEU A 130 7.18 -6.97 0.05
C LEU A 130 7.98 -5.67 -0.06
N ASN A 131 8.27 -5.03 1.08
CA ASN A 131 9.03 -3.80 1.08
C ASN A 131 10.52 -4.02 0.78
N TYR A 132 11.09 -5.11 1.30
CA TYR A 132 12.45 -5.52 1.02
C TYR A 132 12.61 -5.93 -0.45
N SER A 133 11.73 -6.80 -0.96
CA SER A 133 11.83 -7.36 -2.31
C SER A 133 11.80 -6.32 -3.42
N ARG A 134 11.11 -5.19 -3.20
CA ARG A 134 11.02 -4.09 -4.19
C ARG A 134 12.38 -3.55 -4.63
N ASP A 135 13.34 -3.53 -3.72
CA ASP A 135 14.63 -2.87 -3.92
C ASP A 135 15.82 -3.86 -3.97
N HIS A 136 15.53 -5.17 -4.05
CA HIS A 136 16.51 -6.26 -4.03
C HIS A 136 16.23 -7.29 -5.13
N THR A 137 17.23 -8.12 -5.45
CA THR A 137 17.05 -9.23 -6.38
C THR A 137 16.13 -10.31 -5.79
N VAL A 138 15.57 -11.16 -6.66
CA VAL A 138 14.74 -12.30 -6.24
C VAL A 138 15.52 -13.20 -5.26
N LYS A 139 16.80 -13.46 -5.52
CA LYS A 139 17.64 -14.29 -4.65
C LYS A 139 17.76 -13.70 -3.24
N GLU A 140 18.17 -12.45 -3.13
CA GLU A 140 18.30 -11.75 -1.85
C GLU A 140 16.97 -11.71 -1.10
N SER A 141 15.87 -11.44 -1.82
CA SER A 141 14.54 -11.41 -1.23
C SER A 141 14.11 -12.78 -0.69
N LEU A 142 14.41 -13.87 -1.39
CA LEU A 142 14.06 -15.23 -0.93
C LEU A 142 14.90 -15.64 0.28
N GLU A 143 16.19 -15.30 0.31
CA GLU A 143 17.06 -15.50 1.47
C GLU A 143 16.57 -14.72 2.69
N TYR A 144 16.18 -13.45 2.49
CA TYR A 144 15.62 -12.61 3.54
C TYR A 144 14.29 -13.16 4.08
N ILE A 145 13.37 -13.58 3.20
CA ILE A 145 12.09 -14.21 3.58
C ILE A 145 12.34 -15.50 4.37
N ALA A 146 13.32 -16.32 3.96
CA ALA A 146 13.64 -17.58 4.63
C ALA A 146 14.10 -17.33 6.08
N LEU A 147 15.02 -16.38 6.29
CA LEU A 147 15.47 -15.99 7.62
C LEU A 147 14.33 -15.39 8.46
N TRP A 148 13.52 -14.53 7.85
CA TRP A 148 12.34 -13.96 8.52
C TRP A 148 11.41 -15.06 9.02
N ASN A 149 11.04 -16.00 8.14
CA ASN A 149 10.11 -17.09 8.45
C ASN A 149 10.66 -18.05 9.52
N GLN A 150 11.98 -18.29 9.58
CA GLN A 150 12.59 -19.10 10.65
C GLN A 150 12.27 -18.54 12.05
N SER A 151 12.34 -17.21 12.22
CA SER A 151 11.96 -16.58 13.49
C SER A 151 10.45 -16.69 13.79
N GLN A 152 9.61 -16.70 12.74
CA GLN A 152 8.15 -16.78 12.90
C GLN A 152 7.65 -18.19 13.28
N LEU A 153 8.45 -19.24 13.06
CA LEU A 153 8.13 -20.62 13.47
C LEU A 153 7.89 -20.75 14.98
N PHE A 154 8.45 -19.85 15.78
CA PHE A 154 8.31 -19.86 17.24
C PHE A 154 7.08 -19.08 17.75
N THR A 155 6.25 -18.54 16.85
CA THR A 155 5.03 -17.81 17.22
C THR A 155 3.83 -18.76 17.39
N GLU A 156 2.83 -18.32 18.14
CA GLU A 156 1.59 -19.11 18.33
C GLU A 156 0.65 -19.07 17.11
N ASP A 157 0.88 -18.15 16.16
CA ASP A 157 -0.04 -17.91 15.06
C ASP A 157 -0.07 -19.10 14.07
N ILE A 158 1.07 -19.73 13.81
CA ILE A 158 1.16 -20.92 12.95
C ILE A 158 0.37 -22.10 13.53
N PRO A 159 0.64 -22.58 14.77
CA PRO A 159 -0.12 -23.70 15.32
C PRO A 159 -1.61 -23.40 15.45
N LYS A 160 -2.00 -22.16 15.81
CA LYS A 160 -3.41 -21.72 15.80
C LYS A 160 -4.03 -21.83 14.40
N SER A 161 -3.33 -21.34 13.37
CA SER A 161 -3.80 -21.37 11.98
C SER A 161 -3.93 -22.81 11.45
N VAL A 162 -2.93 -23.65 11.72
CA VAL A 162 -2.92 -25.06 11.30
C VAL A 162 -4.05 -25.82 11.98
N MET A 163 -4.24 -25.65 13.29
CA MET A 163 -5.34 -26.29 14.02
C MET A 163 -6.70 -25.86 13.48
N ALA A 164 -6.90 -24.57 13.23
CA ALA A 164 -8.15 -24.07 12.67
C ALA A 164 -8.45 -24.67 11.28
N ALA A 165 -7.42 -24.77 10.42
CA ALA A 165 -7.55 -25.37 9.10
C ALA A 165 -7.87 -26.87 9.15
N VAL A 166 -7.17 -27.64 10.00
CA VAL A 166 -7.38 -29.09 10.16
C VAL A 166 -8.78 -29.38 10.72
N THR A 167 -9.24 -28.60 11.68
CA THR A 167 -10.55 -28.77 12.32
C THR A 167 -11.71 -28.12 11.56
N LYS A 168 -11.43 -27.40 10.47
CA LYS A 168 -12.41 -26.58 9.72
C LYS A 168 -13.19 -25.61 10.62
N SER A 169 -12.55 -25.12 11.67
CA SER A 169 -13.14 -24.16 12.60
C SER A 169 -12.97 -22.73 12.09
N GLN A 170 -13.63 -21.78 12.76
CA GLN A 170 -13.50 -20.36 12.45
C GLN A 170 -12.05 -19.88 12.64
N PRO A 171 -11.61 -18.81 11.93
CA PRO A 171 -10.27 -18.25 12.10
C PRO A 171 -9.97 -17.98 13.58
N PRO A 172 -8.79 -18.36 14.07
CA PRO A 172 -8.46 -18.21 15.48
C PRO A 172 -8.31 -16.72 15.81
N MET A 173 -8.54 -16.38 17.08
CA MET A 173 -8.25 -15.05 17.58
C MET A 173 -6.74 -14.94 17.84
N TYR A 174 -6.08 -14.04 17.11
CA TYR A 174 -4.66 -13.74 17.30
C TYR A 174 -4.46 -12.63 18.34
N ALA A 175 -3.25 -12.55 18.89
CA ALA A 175 -2.87 -11.45 19.79
C ALA A 175 -2.87 -10.12 19.02
N LYS A 176 -3.26 -9.01 19.67
CA LYS A 176 -3.21 -7.68 19.03
C LYS A 176 -1.77 -7.14 19.09
N LEU A 177 -1.08 -7.11 17.95
CA LEU A 177 0.22 -6.46 17.76
C LEU A 177 0.08 -5.00 17.30
#